data_AF-A0A0D2ZSQ9-F1
#
_entry.id   AF-A0A0D2ZSQ9-F1
#
_cell.length_a   1.000
_cell.length_b   1.000
_cell.length_c   1.000
_cell.angle_alpha   90.00
_cell.angle_beta   90.00
_cell.angle_gamma   90.00
#
_symmetry.space_group_name_H-M   'P 1'
#
loop_
_entity.id
_entity.type
_entity.pdbx_description
1 polymer ?
#
loop_
_entity_poly.entity_id
_entity_poly.type
_entity_poly.pdbx_seq_one_letter_code
_entity_poly.pdbx_strand_id
1 'polypeptide(L)'
;MKKSKQSLSQTLPTGKASVVVLVLQYTTHGQKSYEKRKDEMTIDNGGEEPDMLAFLADAHRSRKTGDILDKKVKRIVETVKEKINDQLTQGGSTETNLLTQGHINNLVLKEIPVIKGHRFGFGTLPDPGQVPPSASFMSNLDQEVQQRIANEKIAIADEKIAMATEKIVTLENDKAEKDKVIQYLQNLASKVVSKFPDLLQEDEDATQE
;
A
#
# COMPACT_ATOMS: atom_id res chain seq x y z
N MET A 1 -37.12 13.96 -7.40
CA MET A 1 -35.78 14.16 -8.03
C MET A 1 -35.38 12.85 -8.71
N LYS A 2 -35.21 12.83 -10.04
CA LYS A 2 -34.85 11.62 -10.80
C LYS A 2 -33.33 11.49 -10.86
N LYS A 3 -32.77 10.43 -10.27
CA LYS A 3 -31.33 10.08 -10.40
C LYS A 3 -31.16 9.28 -11.69
N SER A 4 -30.33 9.74 -12.61
CA SER A 4 -29.95 8.97 -13.81
C SER A 4 -28.63 8.25 -13.53
N LYS A 5 -28.60 6.93 -13.75
CA LYS A 5 -27.37 6.12 -13.66
C LYS A 5 -26.82 6.00 -15.08
N GLN A 6 -25.59 6.44 -15.31
CA GLN A 6 -24.85 6.11 -16.54
C GLN A 6 -23.61 5.31 -16.15
N SER A 7 -23.49 4.12 -16.71
CA SER A 7 -22.29 3.28 -16.62
C SER A 7 -21.40 3.56 -17.82
N LEU A 8 -20.18 4.01 -17.60
CA LEU A 8 -19.16 4.07 -18.65
C LEU A 8 -18.18 2.90 -18.44
N SER A 9 -18.18 1.95 -19.38
CA SER A 9 -17.19 0.87 -19.41
C SER A 9 -16.01 1.28 -20.28
N GLN A 10 -14.81 1.43 -19.70
CA GLN A 10 -13.57 1.51 -20.48
C GLN A 10 -12.88 0.16 -20.46
N THR A 11 -12.70 -0.43 -21.63
CA THR A 11 -11.96 -1.68 -21.84
C THR A 11 -10.53 -1.33 -22.26
N LEU A 12 -9.52 -1.73 -21.48
CA LEU A 12 -8.12 -1.69 -21.88
C LEU A 12 -7.79 -2.91 -22.76
N PRO A 13 -7.08 -2.74 -23.89
CA PRO A 13 -6.70 -3.86 -24.73
C PRO A 13 -5.38 -4.46 -24.22
N THR A 14 -5.42 -5.63 -23.59
CA THR A 14 -4.49 -6.77 -23.82
C THR A 14 -4.61 -7.85 -22.74
N GLY A 15 -5.19 -8.99 -23.13
CA GLY A 15 -4.63 -10.32 -22.87
C GLY A 15 -4.66 -10.97 -21.49
N LYS A 16 -5.03 -10.30 -20.38
CA LYS A 16 -5.17 -10.96 -19.06
C LYS A 16 -6.34 -10.37 -18.27
N ALA A 17 -7.25 -11.25 -17.86
CA ALA A 17 -8.40 -11.03 -16.96
C ALA A 17 -8.97 -9.60 -16.91
N SER A 18 -10.02 -9.34 -17.69
CA SER A 18 -10.78 -8.09 -17.65
C SER A 18 -11.43 -7.87 -16.28
N VAL A 19 -10.78 -7.07 -15.43
CA VAL A 19 -11.42 -6.48 -14.25
C VAL A 19 -12.30 -5.33 -14.74
N VAL A 20 -13.61 -5.56 -14.76
CA VAL A 20 -14.60 -4.52 -15.07
C VAL A 20 -14.68 -3.58 -13.85
N VAL A 21 -13.93 -2.48 -13.89
CA VAL A 21 -14.05 -1.40 -12.89
C VAL A 21 -15.33 -0.61 -13.22
N LEU A 22 -16.42 -0.94 -12.54
CA LEU A 22 -17.67 -0.18 -12.61
C LEU A 22 -17.51 1.13 -11.83
N VAL A 23 -17.10 2.19 -12.52
CA VAL A 23 -17.14 3.55 -11.96
C VAL A 23 -18.58 4.07 -12.05
N LEU A 24 -19.28 4.06 -10.92
CA LEU A 24 -20.62 4.64 -10.81
C LEU A 24 -20.53 6.17 -10.76
N GLN A 25 -20.66 6.82 -11.92
CA GLN A 25 -20.76 8.28 -11.96
C GLN A 25 -22.20 8.73 -11.70
N TYR A 26 -22.42 9.36 -10.53
CA TYR A 26 -23.66 10.06 -10.23
C TYR A 26 -23.53 11.53 -10.65
N THR A 27 -24.14 11.91 -11.77
CA THR A 27 -24.23 13.33 -12.18
C THR A 27 -25.43 13.98 -11.50
N THR A 28 -25.17 14.88 -10.56
CA THR A 28 -26.16 15.78 -9.98
C THR A 28 -25.95 17.17 -10.58
N HIS A 29 -26.99 17.77 -11.16
CA HIS A 29 -26.97 19.15 -11.68
C HIS A 29 -27.00 20.22 -10.56
N GLY A 30 -26.47 19.90 -9.37
CA GLY A 30 -26.39 20.79 -8.22
C GLY A 30 -24.95 21.25 -7.94
N GLN A 31 -24.80 22.15 -6.96
CA GLN A 31 -23.49 22.49 -6.41
C GLN A 31 -22.82 21.20 -5.90
N LYS A 32 -21.60 20.90 -6.38
CA LYS A 32 -20.86 19.70 -5.96
C LYS A 32 -20.59 19.79 -4.45
N SER A 33 -20.77 18.68 -3.73
CA SER A 33 -20.37 18.62 -2.31
C SER A 33 -18.85 18.66 -2.19
N TYR A 34 -18.37 19.02 -0.99
CA TYR A 34 -16.93 19.04 -0.69
C TYR A 34 -16.32 17.63 -0.75
N GLU A 35 -17.03 16.58 -0.30
CA GLU A 35 -16.53 15.19 -0.39
C GLU A 35 -16.34 14.78 -1.85
N LYS A 36 -17.36 14.97 -2.70
CA LYS A 36 -17.28 14.59 -4.11
C LYS A 36 -16.17 15.33 -4.85
N ARG A 37 -15.93 16.60 -4.52
CA ARG A 37 -14.85 17.38 -5.13
C ARG A 37 -13.47 16.82 -4.71
N LYS A 38 -13.32 16.42 -3.46
CA LYS A 38 -12.08 15.81 -2.95
C LYS A 38 -11.80 14.48 -3.65
N ASP A 39 -12.82 13.65 -3.86
CA ASP A 39 -12.70 12.39 -4.58
C ASP A 39 -12.28 12.61 -6.04
N GLU A 40 -12.89 13.58 -6.73
CA GLU A 40 -12.53 13.95 -8.11
C GLU A 40 -11.06 14.41 -8.19
N MET A 41 -10.61 15.30 -7.30
CA MET A 41 -9.21 15.73 -7.26
C MET A 41 -8.24 14.58 -6.97
N THR A 42 -8.63 13.63 -6.13
CA THR A 42 -7.81 12.45 -5.82
C THR A 42 -7.66 11.56 -7.05
N ILE A 43 -8.74 11.36 -7.81
CA ILE A 43 -8.71 10.62 -9.07
C ILE A 43 -7.83 11.36 -10.10
N ASP A 44 -7.97 12.68 -10.23
CA ASP A 44 -7.20 13.50 -11.16
C ASP A 44 -5.70 13.50 -10.81
N ASN A 45 -5.36 13.37 -9.52
CA ASN A 45 -3.99 13.22 -9.01
C ASN A 45 -3.43 11.78 -9.11
N GLY A 46 -4.10 10.86 -9.80
CA GLY A 46 -3.64 9.47 -9.94
C GLY A 46 -3.80 8.62 -8.68
N GLY A 47 -4.72 9.00 -7.78
CA GLY A 47 -5.02 8.31 -6.54
C GLY A 47 -4.44 8.96 -5.28
N GLU A 48 -3.68 10.05 -5.42
CA GLU A 48 -3.11 10.79 -4.28
C GLU A 48 -4.06 11.91 -3.81
N GLU A 49 -4.35 11.92 -2.51
CA GLU A 49 -5.25 12.92 -1.92
C GLU A 49 -4.65 14.33 -2.07
N PRO A 50 -5.41 15.36 -2.49
CA PRO A 50 -4.88 16.72 -2.61
C PRO A 50 -4.47 17.28 -1.25
N ASP A 51 -3.42 18.10 -1.22
CA ASP A 51 -3.11 18.89 -0.04
C ASP A 51 -4.24 19.90 0.27
N MET A 52 -4.35 20.29 1.54
CA MET A 52 -5.44 21.15 1.99
C MET A 52 -5.42 22.54 1.35
N LEU A 53 -4.26 23.06 0.96
CA LEU A 53 -4.16 24.37 0.30
C LEU A 53 -4.70 24.27 -1.13
N ALA A 54 -4.31 23.23 -1.87
CA ALA A 54 -4.80 22.94 -3.21
C ALA A 54 -6.32 22.69 -3.19
N PHE A 55 -6.80 21.89 -2.25
CA PHE A 55 -8.22 21.62 -2.09
C PHE A 55 -9.01 22.89 -1.75
N LEU A 56 -8.53 23.70 -0.80
CA LEU A 56 -9.17 24.95 -0.42
C LEU A 56 -9.23 25.95 -1.59
N ALA A 57 -8.16 26.04 -2.38
CA ALA A 57 -8.11 26.88 -3.57
C ALA A 57 -9.11 26.42 -4.64
N ASP A 58 -9.17 25.12 -4.94
CA ASP A 58 -10.12 24.57 -5.92
C ASP A 58 -11.58 24.70 -5.45
N ALA A 59 -11.83 24.41 -4.17
CA ALA A 59 -13.19 24.39 -3.64
C ALA A 59 -13.88 25.75 -3.71
N HIS A 60 -13.11 26.83 -3.59
CA HIS A 60 -13.58 28.22 -3.67
C HIS A 60 -13.29 28.89 -5.01
N ARG A 61 -12.78 28.14 -5.99
CA ARG A 61 -12.51 28.63 -7.34
C ARG A 61 -13.82 28.85 -8.09
N SER A 62 -13.99 30.04 -8.64
CA SER A 62 -15.07 30.34 -9.58
C SER A 62 -14.85 29.61 -10.90
N ARG A 63 -15.86 28.87 -11.36
CA ARG A 63 -15.83 28.26 -12.70
C ARG A 63 -15.82 29.28 -13.85
N LYS A 64 -16.30 30.51 -13.60
CA LYS A 64 -16.44 31.55 -14.62
C LYS A 64 -15.17 32.38 -14.76
N THR A 65 -14.59 32.79 -13.63
CA THR A 65 -13.44 33.69 -13.58
C THR A 65 -12.13 32.97 -13.27
N GLY A 66 -12.18 31.75 -12.74
CA GLY A 66 -11.00 31.02 -12.30
C GLY A 66 -10.41 31.52 -10.98
N ASP A 67 -10.99 32.56 -10.37
CA ASP A 67 -10.54 33.20 -9.14
C ASP A 67 -11.28 32.73 -7.89
N ILE A 68 -10.62 32.87 -6.73
CA ILE A 68 -11.24 32.69 -5.42
C ILE A 68 -12.11 33.91 -5.10
N LEU A 69 -13.43 33.72 -5.07
CA LEU A 69 -14.38 34.81 -4.82
C LEU A 69 -14.51 35.15 -3.33
N ASP A 70 -14.30 34.17 -2.44
CA ASP A 70 -14.34 34.40 -1.00
C ASP A 70 -13.08 35.15 -0.56
N LYS A 71 -13.25 36.41 -0.14
CA LYS A 71 -12.17 37.29 0.32
C LYS A 71 -11.40 36.71 1.51
N LYS A 72 -12.07 35.97 2.40
CA LYS A 72 -11.42 35.36 3.57
C LYS A 72 -10.55 34.19 3.14
N VAL A 73 -11.10 33.31 2.29
CA VAL A 73 -10.33 32.16 1.76
C VAL A 73 -9.16 32.65 0.92
N LYS A 74 -9.36 33.67 0.10
CA LYS A 74 -8.28 34.28 -0.70
C LYS A 74 -7.12 34.75 0.17
N ARG A 75 -7.40 35.49 1.26
CA ARG A 75 -6.37 35.92 2.22
C ARG A 75 -5.63 34.73 2.83
N ILE A 76 -6.36 33.71 3.27
CA ILE A 76 -5.76 32.51 3.88
C ILE A 76 -4.82 31.81 2.88
N VAL A 77 -5.27 31.62 1.64
CA VAL A 77 -4.45 31.00 0.58
C VAL A 77 -3.20 31.83 0.29
N GLU A 78 -3.34 33.16 0.19
CA GLU A 78 -2.21 34.08 -0.03
C GLU A 78 -1.22 34.04 1.14
N THR A 79 -1.69 34.13 2.39
CA THR A 79 -0.84 34.07 3.59
C THR A 79 -0.11 32.75 3.72
N VAL A 80 -0.76 31.61 3.42
CA VAL A 80 -0.08 30.31 3.47
C VAL A 80 0.96 30.19 2.35
N LYS A 81 0.67 30.67 1.14
CA LYS A 81 1.64 30.70 0.04
C LYS A 81 2.86 31.57 0.36
N GLU A 82 2.64 32.73 0.98
CA GLU A 82 3.70 33.63 1.44
C GLU A 82 4.56 32.94 2.51
N LYS A 83 3.96 32.32 3.54
CA LYS A 83 4.68 31.54 4.56
C LYS A 83 5.50 30.39 3.98
N ILE A 84 4.98 29.72 2.94
CA ILE A 84 5.70 28.67 2.21
C ILE A 84 6.91 29.28 1.48
N ASN A 85 6.72 30.42 0.80
CA ASN A 85 7.76 31.09 0.04
C ASN A 85 8.86 31.69 0.94
N ASP A 86 8.49 32.28 2.07
CA ASP A 86 9.42 32.81 3.07
C ASP A 86 10.30 31.71 3.66
N GLN A 87 9.71 30.55 3.97
CA GLN A 87 10.47 29.38 4.44
C GLN A 87 11.44 28.86 3.38
N LEU A 88 11.05 28.92 2.11
CA LEU A 88 11.91 28.53 0.99
C LEU A 88 13.06 29.53 0.77
N THR A 89 12.84 30.82 1.07
CA THR A 89 13.80 31.91 0.83
C THR A 89 14.74 32.16 2.01
N GLN A 90 14.31 31.90 3.25
CA GLN A 90 15.15 32.02 4.45
C GLN A 90 16.04 30.80 4.70
N GLY A 91 15.79 29.68 4.03
CA GLY A 91 16.61 28.47 4.10
C GLY A 91 17.86 28.57 3.23
N GLY A 92 18.88 29.33 3.65
CA GLY A 92 20.22 29.30 3.07
C GLY A 92 20.99 27.99 3.32
N SER A 93 20.30 26.85 3.44
CA SER A 93 20.88 25.57 3.84
C SER A 93 20.63 24.51 2.77
N THR A 94 21.71 23.82 2.44
CA THR A 94 21.90 22.76 1.45
C THR A 94 21.14 21.46 1.76
N GLU A 95 19.86 21.56 2.07
CA GLU A 95 18.95 20.42 2.03
C GLU A 95 17.80 20.78 1.09
N THR A 96 17.57 19.94 0.10
CA THR A 96 16.44 20.06 -0.82
C THR A 96 15.15 20.10 0.01
N ASN A 97 14.65 21.31 0.27
CA ASN A 97 13.42 21.60 1.02
C ASN A 97 12.20 21.07 0.26
N LEU A 98 11.99 19.76 0.31
CA LEU A 98 10.74 19.12 -0.04
C LEU A 98 9.75 19.48 1.09
N LEU A 99 9.06 20.61 0.94
CA LEU A 99 7.91 20.95 1.79
C LEU A 99 6.88 19.83 1.62
N THR A 100 6.86 18.90 2.58
CA THR A 100 5.95 17.76 2.54
C THR A 100 4.50 18.24 2.62
N GLN A 101 3.59 17.50 1.99
CA GLN A 101 2.15 17.75 2.06
C GLN A 101 1.65 17.93 3.51
N GLY A 102 2.18 17.14 4.45
CA GLY A 102 1.87 17.26 5.87
C GLY A 102 2.23 18.62 6.46
N HIS A 103 3.34 19.22 6.04
CA HIS A 103 3.74 20.55 6.48
C HIS A 103 2.86 21.65 5.90
N ILE A 104 2.52 21.56 4.62
CA ILE A 104 1.56 22.47 3.96
C ILE A 104 0.21 22.40 4.69
N ASN A 105 -0.27 21.18 4.98
CA ASN A 105 -1.50 20.97 5.72
C ASN A 105 -1.44 21.62 7.11
N ASN A 106 -0.35 21.44 7.86
CA ASN A 106 -0.19 22.09 9.18
C ASN A 106 -0.23 23.62 9.13
N LEU A 107 0.35 24.25 8.10
CA LEU A 107 0.29 25.71 7.93
C LEU A 107 -1.15 26.17 7.66
N VAL A 108 -1.88 25.44 6.81
CA VAL A 108 -3.29 25.70 6.52
C VAL A 108 -4.16 25.52 7.78
N LEU A 109 -3.92 24.49 8.60
CA LEU A 109 -4.67 24.25 9.85
C LEU A 109 -4.50 25.40 10.86
N LYS A 110 -3.31 26.01 10.93
CA LYS A 110 -3.03 27.14 11.83
C LYS A 110 -3.75 28.42 11.42
N GLU A 111 -3.92 28.63 10.11
CA GLU A 111 -4.51 29.86 9.59
C GLU A 111 -6.05 29.80 9.55
N ILE A 112 -6.62 28.60 9.50
CA ILE A 112 -8.07 28.42 9.30
C ILE A 112 -8.82 28.33 10.63
N PRO A 113 -9.76 29.24 10.90
CA PRO A 113 -10.56 29.19 12.10
C PRO A 113 -11.55 28.02 12.07
N VAL A 114 -11.77 27.42 13.24
CA VAL A 114 -12.83 26.44 13.47
C VAL A 114 -14.09 27.16 13.92
N ILE A 115 -15.18 27.02 13.16
CA ILE A 115 -16.48 27.67 13.44
C ILE A 115 -17.53 26.57 13.62
N LYS A 116 -18.17 26.50 14.79
CA LYS A 116 -19.20 25.50 15.13
C LYS A 116 -18.75 24.04 14.86
N GLY A 117 -17.49 23.73 15.16
CA GLY A 117 -16.93 22.38 14.96
C GLY A 117 -16.50 22.06 13.52
N HIS A 118 -16.65 22.99 12.58
CA HIS A 118 -16.22 22.82 11.20
C HIS A 118 -15.12 23.81 10.83
N ARG A 119 -14.12 23.36 10.07
CA ARG A 119 -13.08 24.26 9.56
C ARG A 119 -13.65 25.15 8.47
N PHE A 120 -13.48 26.45 8.65
CA PHE A 120 -13.94 27.43 7.68
C PHE A 120 -13.35 27.12 6.29
N GLY A 121 -14.21 27.10 5.28
CA GLY A 121 -13.81 26.82 3.91
C GLY A 121 -13.79 25.34 3.50
N PHE A 122 -13.97 24.38 4.42
CA PHE A 122 -14.03 22.93 4.11
C PHE A 122 -15.44 22.32 4.17
N GLY A 123 -16.47 23.13 4.48
CA GLY A 123 -17.85 22.66 4.52
C GLY A 123 -18.08 21.60 5.60
N THR A 124 -18.67 20.47 5.21
CA THR A 124 -18.96 19.31 6.08
C THR A 124 -17.81 18.33 6.20
N LEU A 125 -16.67 18.58 5.56
CA LEU A 125 -15.54 17.67 5.64
C LEU A 125 -15.06 17.56 7.10
N PRO A 126 -14.82 16.32 7.58
CA PRO A 126 -14.19 16.12 8.86
C PRO A 126 -12.78 16.70 8.83
N ASP A 127 -12.29 17.10 10.00
CA ASP A 127 -10.90 17.51 10.16
C ASP A 127 -9.98 16.34 9.74
N PRO A 128 -8.92 16.53 8.95
CA PRO A 128 -7.92 15.49 8.72
C PRO A 128 -7.42 14.93 10.07
N GLY A 129 -7.73 13.66 10.34
CA GLY A 129 -7.46 12.97 11.60
C GLY A 129 -8.66 12.77 12.53
N GLN A 130 -9.82 13.38 12.22
CA GLN A 130 -11.05 13.18 12.95
C GLN A 130 -11.89 12.10 12.27
N VAL A 131 -12.05 10.97 12.94
CA VAL A 131 -12.87 9.85 12.45
C VAL A 131 -14.35 10.29 12.54
N PRO A 132 -15.11 10.33 11.42
CA PRO A 132 -16.52 10.68 11.49
C PRO A 132 -17.27 9.64 12.35
N PRO A 133 -18.25 10.05 13.17
CA PRO A 133 -19.08 9.10 13.92
C PRO A 133 -19.79 8.07 13.02
N SER A 134 -20.10 8.45 11.78
CA SER A 134 -20.70 7.58 10.77
C SER A 134 -19.71 6.60 10.10
N ALA A 135 -18.39 6.84 10.19
CA ALA A 135 -17.39 5.89 9.71
C ALA A 135 -17.44 4.57 10.49
N SER A 136 -17.94 4.58 11.73
CA SER A 136 -18.09 3.38 12.55
C SER A 136 -19.00 2.30 11.94
N PHE A 137 -19.92 2.68 11.04
CA PHE A 137 -20.82 1.73 10.37
C PHE A 137 -20.23 1.17 9.07
N MET A 138 -19.45 1.95 8.32
CA MET A 138 -18.77 1.44 7.11
C MET A 138 -17.47 0.71 7.43
N SER A 139 -16.79 1.07 8.51
CA SER A 139 -15.62 0.34 9.01
C SER A 139 -15.96 -1.10 9.43
N ASN A 140 -17.20 -1.36 9.83
CA ASN A 140 -17.64 -2.69 10.27
C ASN A 140 -17.67 -3.68 9.10
N LEU A 141 -18.17 -3.26 7.94
CA LEU A 141 -18.22 -4.11 6.74
C LEU A 141 -16.80 -4.35 6.18
N ASP A 142 -15.98 -3.30 6.15
CA ASP A 142 -14.58 -3.42 5.72
C ASP A 142 -13.75 -4.28 6.70
N GLN A 143 -13.98 -4.17 8.01
CA GLN A 143 -13.36 -5.05 9.00
C GLN A 143 -13.80 -6.50 8.84
N GLU A 144 -15.08 -6.77 8.61
CA GLU A 144 -15.59 -8.13 8.43
C GLU A 144 -14.97 -8.80 7.19
N VAL A 145 -14.88 -8.06 6.08
CA VAL A 145 -14.24 -8.55 4.84
C VAL A 145 -12.74 -8.77 5.07
N GLN A 146 -12.03 -7.84 5.72
CA GLN A 146 -10.62 -8.02 6.05
C GLN A 146 -10.39 -9.21 6.98
N GLN A 147 -11.28 -9.43 7.94
CA GLN A 147 -11.19 -10.54 8.88
C GLN A 147 -11.45 -11.89 8.19
N ARG A 148 -12.39 -11.96 7.24
CA ARG A 148 -12.58 -13.13 6.39
C ARG A 148 -11.35 -13.44 5.54
N ILE A 149 -10.77 -12.42 4.90
CA ILE A 149 -9.53 -12.57 4.10
C ILE A 149 -8.36 -13.03 4.99
N ALA A 150 -8.25 -12.49 6.21
CA ALA A 150 -7.21 -12.91 7.16
C ALA A 150 -7.38 -14.37 7.59
N ASN A 151 -8.60 -14.79 7.91
CA ASN A 151 -8.90 -16.17 8.30
C ASN A 151 -8.65 -17.15 7.14
N GLU A 152 -9.02 -16.78 5.92
CA GLU A 152 -8.75 -17.59 4.72
C GLU A 152 -7.23 -17.72 4.45
N LYS A 153 -6.47 -16.64 4.64
CA LYS A 153 -5.00 -16.67 4.54
C LYS A 153 -4.37 -17.57 5.61
N ILE A 154 -4.90 -17.57 6.84
CA ILE A 154 -4.44 -18.46 7.91
C ILE A 154 -4.71 -19.92 7.52
N ALA A 155 -5.92 -20.24 7.04
CA ALA A 155 -6.26 -21.60 6.61
C ALA A 155 -5.34 -22.12 5.48
N ILE A 156 -5.05 -21.27 4.48
CA ILE A 156 -4.12 -21.61 3.39
C ILE A 156 -2.68 -21.80 3.93
N ALA A 157 -2.27 -21.00 4.91
CA ALA A 157 -0.95 -21.15 5.52
C ALA A 157 -0.85 -22.47 6.31
N ASP A 158 -1.87 -22.81 7.09
CA ASP A 158 -1.93 -24.06 7.85
C ASP A 158 -1.91 -25.29 6.93
N GLU A 159 -2.64 -25.27 5.82
CA GLU A 159 -2.61 -26.34 4.82
C GLU A 159 -1.21 -26.51 4.19
N LYS A 160 -0.54 -25.38 3.88
CA LYS A 160 0.83 -25.42 3.36
C LYS A 160 1.83 -25.95 4.38
N ILE A 161 1.67 -25.60 5.66
CA ILE A 161 2.50 -26.12 6.76
C ILE A 161 2.30 -27.63 6.86
N ALA A 162 1.06 -28.11 6.88
CA ALA A 162 0.75 -29.54 6.95
C ALA A 162 1.41 -30.34 5.80
N MET A 163 1.27 -29.86 4.55
CA MET A 163 1.91 -30.49 3.39
C MET A 163 3.45 -30.47 3.47
N ALA A 164 4.03 -29.38 3.98
CA ALA A 164 5.47 -29.28 4.14
C ALA A 164 5.98 -30.25 5.21
N THR A 165 5.26 -30.37 6.33
CA THR A 165 5.59 -31.31 7.41
C THR A 165 5.53 -32.76 6.91
N GLU A 166 4.51 -33.14 6.14
CA GLU A 166 4.42 -34.49 5.56
C GLU A 166 5.59 -34.81 4.62
N LYS A 167 6.00 -33.84 3.80
CA LYS A 167 7.19 -33.98 2.93
C LYS A 167 8.48 -34.14 3.73
N ILE A 168 8.64 -33.39 4.82
CA ILE A 168 9.82 -33.51 5.70
C ILE A 168 9.89 -34.92 6.29
N VAL A 169 8.78 -35.42 6.84
CA VAL A 169 8.72 -36.77 7.42
C VAL A 169 9.10 -37.84 6.40
N THR A 170 8.62 -37.71 5.16
CA THR A 170 8.94 -38.64 4.08
C THR A 170 10.45 -38.62 3.76
N LEU A 171 11.04 -37.43 3.62
CA LEU A 171 12.47 -37.28 3.35
C LEU A 171 13.35 -37.79 4.50
N GLU A 172 12.93 -37.62 5.75
CA GLU A 172 13.63 -38.13 6.93
C GLU A 172 13.64 -39.66 6.95
N ASN A 173 12.53 -40.30 6.60
CA ASN A 173 12.45 -41.76 6.48
C ASN A 173 13.35 -42.29 5.36
N ASP A 174 13.30 -41.68 4.17
CA ASP A 174 14.17 -42.06 3.04
C ASP A 174 15.65 -41.91 3.39
N LYS A 175 16.00 -40.86 4.14
CA LYS A 175 17.37 -40.65 4.63
C LYS A 175 17.77 -41.76 5.60
N ALA A 176 16.91 -42.08 6.57
CA ALA A 176 17.18 -43.15 7.54
C ALA A 176 17.37 -44.52 6.87
N GLU A 177 16.64 -44.81 5.79
CA GLU A 177 16.86 -46.02 4.98
C GLU A 177 18.21 -46.01 4.28
N LYS A 178 18.58 -44.88 3.64
CA LYS A 178 19.89 -44.74 2.98
C LYS A 178 21.04 -44.86 3.98
N ASP A 179 20.92 -44.30 5.18
CA ASP A 179 21.94 -44.39 6.22
C ASP A 179 22.18 -45.85 6.66
N LYS A 180 21.11 -46.68 6.75
CA LYS A 180 21.25 -48.12 7.02
C LYS A 180 22.03 -48.84 5.91
N VAL A 181 21.77 -48.50 4.65
CA VAL A 181 22.50 -49.10 3.50
C VAL A 181 23.97 -48.71 3.51
N ILE A 182 24.28 -47.43 3.75
CA ILE A 182 25.66 -46.95 3.87
C ILE A 182 26.39 -47.68 4.99
N GLN A 183 25.75 -47.82 6.15
CA GLN A 183 26.34 -48.50 7.31
C GLN A 183 26.62 -50.00 7.03
N TYR A 184 25.71 -50.67 6.31
CA TYR A 184 25.91 -52.05 5.86
C TYR A 184 27.11 -52.17 4.92
N LEU A 185 27.20 -51.28 3.90
CA LEU A 185 28.30 -51.28 2.94
C LEU A 185 29.65 -50.96 3.59
N GLN A 186 29.69 -50.02 4.52
CA GLN A 186 30.89 -49.70 5.31
C GLN A 186 31.36 -50.92 6.10
N ASN A 187 30.45 -51.63 6.78
CA ASN A 187 30.80 -52.84 7.53
C ASN A 187 31.34 -53.95 6.60
N LEU A 188 30.71 -54.13 5.43
CA LEU A 188 31.19 -55.08 4.42
C LEU A 188 32.60 -54.71 3.94
N ALA A 189 32.84 -53.44 3.61
CA ALA A 189 34.15 -52.93 3.21
C ALA A 189 35.21 -53.17 4.31
N SER A 190 34.90 -52.85 5.57
CA SER A 190 35.79 -53.11 6.70
C SER A 190 36.13 -54.60 6.85
N LYS A 191 35.17 -55.51 6.63
CA LYS A 191 35.42 -56.96 6.66
C LYS A 191 36.32 -57.42 5.52
N VAL A 192 36.15 -56.87 4.32
CA VAL A 192 36.99 -57.18 3.16
C VAL A 192 38.42 -56.71 3.40
N VAL A 193 38.59 -55.45 3.81
CA VAL A 193 39.90 -54.86 4.15
C VAL A 193 40.59 -55.65 5.26
N SER A 194 39.85 -56.06 6.30
CA SER A 194 40.41 -56.88 7.37
C SER A 194 40.89 -58.26 6.92
N LYS A 195 40.30 -58.82 5.85
CA LYS A 195 40.69 -60.13 5.30
C LYS A 195 41.77 -60.04 4.23
N PHE A 196 41.86 -58.90 3.56
CA PHE A 196 42.79 -58.65 2.46
C PHE A 196 43.47 -57.29 2.68
N PRO A 197 44.34 -57.16 3.69
CA PRO A 197 45.00 -55.89 4.01
C PRO A 197 45.92 -55.43 2.87
N ASP A 198 46.42 -56.36 2.07
CA ASP A 198 47.32 -56.12 0.94
C ASP A 198 46.64 -55.32 -0.20
N LEU A 199 45.30 -55.24 -0.23
CA LEU A 199 44.55 -54.42 -1.20
C LEU A 199 44.65 -52.90 -0.93
N LEU A 200 45.25 -52.49 0.19
CA LEU A 200 45.44 -51.07 0.55
C LEU A 200 46.85 -50.54 0.24
N GLN A 201 47.76 -51.37 -0.28
CA GLN A 201 49.04 -50.86 -0.75
C GLN A 201 48.83 -50.11 -2.06
N GLU A 202 48.85 -48.77 -2.00
CA GLU A 202 49.18 -47.98 -3.19
C GLU A 202 50.64 -48.33 -3.52
N ASP A 203 50.87 -48.86 -4.73
CA ASP A 203 52.21 -49.06 -5.26
C ASP A 203 52.87 -47.67 -5.43
N GLU A 204 53.40 -47.09 -4.35
CA GLU A 204 54.45 -46.08 -4.41
C GLU A 204 55.74 -46.75 -4.85
N ASP A 205 55.83 -47.18 -6.11
CA ASP A 205 57.13 -47.35 -6.76
C ASP A 205 56.99 -47.40 -8.28
N ALA A 206 57.05 -46.21 -8.89
CA ALA A 206 57.60 -46.03 -10.23
C ALA A 206 58.17 -44.61 -10.38
N THR A 207 59.04 -44.20 -9.45
CA THR A 207 60.05 -43.18 -9.79
C THR A 207 61.34 -43.94 -10.09
N GLN A 208 61.67 -44.10 -11.38
CA GLN A 208 63.03 -44.13 -11.96
C GLN A 208 62.97 -44.72 -13.38
N GLU A 209 63.00 -43.86 -14.40
CA GLU A 209 64.15 -43.63 -15.28
C GLU A 209 63.94 -42.35 -16.12
#